data_AF-A0A7W8UQI8-F1
#
_entry.id   AF-A0A7W8UQI8-F1
#
_cell.length_a   1.000
_cell.length_b   1.000
_cell.length_c   1.000
_cell.angle_alpha   90.00
_cell.angle_beta   90.00
_cell.angle_gamma   90.00
#
_symmetry.space_group_name_H-M   'P 1'
#
loop_
_entity.id
_entity.type
_entity.pdbx_description
1 polymer ?
#
loop_
_entity_poly.entity_id
_entity_poly.type
_entity_poly.pdbx_seq_one_letter_code
_entity_poly.pdbx_strand_id
1 'polypeptide(L)'
;MKSLSPIAGKTILIIGEADFLSGDAKAAFIARQASVTGPIVVSGVMDYLREGLVFDAMIIDVTISDEDMLWMNEWLEARQIPFVFAHDERFEIRPGGFVLSARPSDIDAMIAALFGPDSSYYH
;
A
#
# COMPACT_ATOMS: atom_id res chain seq x y z
N MET A 1 -19.88 9.35 -19.19
CA MET A 1 -19.33 8.08 -18.66
C MET A 1 -18.71 8.39 -17.31
N LYS A 2 -19.06 7.66 -16.24
CA LYS A 2 -18.33 7.82 -14.97
C LYS A 2 -16.91 7.30 -15.20
N SER A 3 -15.89 8.13 -14.96
CA SER A 3 -14.51 7.65 -14.95
C SER A 3 -14.41 6.57 -13.87
N LEU A 4 -13.88 5.41 -14.25
CA LEU A 4 -13.55 4.37 -13.27
C LEU A 4 -12.41 4.89 -12.38
N SER A 5 -12.37 4.42 -11.13
CA SER A 5 -11.25 4.70 -10.23
C SER A 5 -9.96 4.14 -10.84
N PRO A 6 -8.79 4.80 -10.69
CA PRO A 6 -7.52 4.30 -11.20
C PRO A 6 -7.13 2.91 -10.68
N ILE A 7 -7.69 2.52 -9.53
CA ILE A 7 -7.44 1.22 -8.89
C ILE A 7 -8.49 0.15 -9.18
N ALA A 8 -9.46 0.43 -10.05
CA ALA A 8 -10.48 -0.55 -10.40
C ALA A 8 -9.84 -1.78 -11.07
N GLY A 9 -10.06 -2.96 -10.49
CA GLY A 9 -9.46 -4.23 -10.93
C GLY A 9 -8.00 -4.44 -10.50
N LYS A 10 -7.41 -3.50 -9.74
CA LYS A 10 -6.04 -3.60 -9.22
C LYS A 10 -5.98 -4.40 -7.92
N THR A 11 -4.89 -5.12 -7.72
CA THR A 11 -4.61 -5.84 -6.47
C THR A 11 -3.56 -5.07 -5.67
N ILE A 12 -3.93 -4.63 -4.47
CA ILE A 12 -3.05 -3.89 -3.56
C ILE A 12 -2.68 -4.82 -2.40
N LEU A 13 -1.38 -4.97 -2.16
CA LEU A 13 -0.85 -5.74 -1.04
C LEU A 13 -0.54 -4.80 0.13
N ILE A 14 -1.00 -5.16 1.34
CA ILE A 14 -0.76 -4.39 2.56
C ILE A 14 0.24 -5.13 3.42
N ILE A 15 1.35 -4.47 3.75
CA ILE A 15 2.41 -4.97 4.62
C ILE A 15 2.37 -4.22 5.94
N GLY A 16 2.31 -4.96 7.04
CA GLY A 16 2.21 -4.41 8.38
C GLY A 16 1.66 -5.42 9.38
N GLU A 17 1.56 -5.00 10.63
CA GLU A 17 0.95 -5.82 11.69
C GLU A 17 -0.55 -6.04 11.45
N ALA A 18 -1.12 -7.03 12.13
CA ALA A 18 -2.50 -7.47 11.89
C ALA A 18 -3.56 -6.38 12.05
N ASP A 19 -3.30 -5.36 12.86
CA ASP A 19 -4.22 -4.25 13.14
C ASP A 19 -3.97 -2.99 12.29
N PHE A 20 -2.97 -3.03 11.39
CA PHE A 20 -2.57 -1.92 10.53
C PHE A 20 -3.66 -1.50 9.53
N LEU A 21 -4.42 -2.46 8.99
CA LEU A 21 -5.53 -2.20 8.07
C LEU A 21 -6.87 -2.34 8.80
N SER A 22 -7.54 -1.21 9.03
CA SER A 22 -8.90 -1.23 9.57
C SER A 22 -9.91 -1.80 8.56
N GLY A 23 -11.02 -2.37 9.07
CA GLY A 23 -12.10 -2.88 8.23
C GLY A 23 -12.72 -1.79 7.34
N ASP A 24 -12.84 -0.56 7.85
CA ASP A 24 -13.39 0.57 7.12
C ASP A 24 -12.44 1.05 6.02
N ALA A 25 -11.14 1.10 6.28
CA ALA A 25 -10.13 1.42 5.26
C ALA A 25 -10.14 0.36 4.14
N LYS A 26 -10.19 -0.93 4.50
CA LYS A 26 -10.32 -2.02 3.52
C LYS A 26 -11.60 -1.87 2.68
N ALA A 27 -12.73 -1.59 3.30
CA ALA A 27 -14.00 -1.37 2.61
C ALA A 27 -13.92 -0.17 1.65
N ALA A 28 -13.19 0.89 1.99
CA ALA A 28 -13.01 2.06 1.15
C ALA A 28 -12.22 1.76 -0.15
N PHE A 29 -11.22 0.89 -0.10
CA PHE A 29 -10.53 0.39 -1.30
C PHE A 29 -11.43 -0.53 -2.14
N ILE A 30 -12.17 -1.45 -1.50
CA ILE A 30 -13.09 -2.36 -2.18
C ILE A 30 -14.22 -1.58 -2.87
N ALA A 31 -14.72 -0.50 -2.26
CA ALA A 31 -15.72 0.38 -2.86
C ALA A 31 -15.23 1.04 -4.17
N ARG A 32 -13.91 1.13 -4.36
CA ARG A 32 -13.25 1.59 -5.58
C ARG A 32 -12.89 0.44 -6.54
N GLN A 33 -13.41 -0.76 -6.28
CA GLN A 33 -13.22 -1.98 -7.08
C GLN A 33 -11.79 -2.51 -7.08
N ALA A 34 -10.99 -2.18 -6.06
CA ALA A 34 -9.68 -2.81 -5.85
C ALA A 34 -9.83 -4.11 -5.02
N SER A 35 -8.93 -5.06 -5.30
CA SER A 35 -8.69 -6.20 -4.44
C SER A 35 -7.61 -5.84 -3.41
N VAL A 36 -7.82 -6.18 -2.14
CA VAL A 36 -6.87 -5.88 -1.06
C VAL A 36 -6.48 -7.16 -0.33
N THR A 37 -5.18 -7.47 -0.35
CA THR A 37 -4.58 -8.63 0.31
C THR A 37 -3.73 -8.16 1.49
N GLY A 38 -3.79 -8.89 2.62
CA GLY A 38 -3.10 -8.53 3.87
C GLY A 38 -4.02 -7.96 4.95
N PRO A 39 -3.46 -7.44 6.06
CA PRO A 39 -2.03 -7.19 6.30
C PRO A 39 -1.17 -8.46 6.35
N ILE A 40 0.09 -8.36 5.91
CA ILE A 40 1.10 -9.42 6.02
C ILE A 40 2.30 -8.85 6.74
N VAL A 41 2.76 -9.56 7.78
CA VAL A 41 3.99 -9.19 8.49
C VAL A 41 5.18 -9.31 7.55
N VAL A 42 6.12 -8.37 7.65
CA VAL A 42 7.30 -8.26 6.77
C VAL A 42 8.09 -9.56 6.70
N SER A 43 8.27 -10.24 7.84
CA SER A 43 8.96 -11.53 7.92
C SER A 43 8.32 -12.64 7.08
N GLY A 44 7.00 -12.56 6.82
CA GLY A 44 6.26 -13.50 5.97
C GLY A 44 6.14 -13.06 4.51
N VAL A 45 6.55 -11.83 4.16
CA VAL A 45 6.43 -11.29 2.80
C VAL A 45 7.21 -12.15 1.81
N MET A 46 8.39 -12.63 2.19
CA MET A 46 9.22 -13.45 1.30
C MET A 46 8.53 -14.72 0.82
N ASP A 47 7.77 -15.38 1.69
CA ASP A 47 7.02 -16.58 1.32
C ASP A 47 5.87 -16.22 0.37
N TYR A 48 5.14 -15.13 0.67
CA TYR A 48 4.10 -14.59 -0.21
C TYR A 48 4.61 -14.21 -1.60
N LEU A 49 5.79 -13.60 -1.70
CA LEU A 49 6.40 -13.23 -2.97
C LEU A 49 6.90 -14.45 -3.75
N ARG A 50 7.35 -15.51 -3.06
CA ARG A 50 7.79 -16.78 -3.67
C ARG A 50 6.63 -17.62 -4.20
N GLU A 51 5.46 -17.54 -3.57
CA GLU A 51 4.25 -18.23 -4.01
C GLU A 51 3.67 -17.66 -5.32
N GLY A 52 4.25 -16.59 -5.87
CA GLY A 52 3.88 -16.07 -7.18
C GLY A 52 2.60 -15.25 -7.19
N LEU A 53 2.20 -14.70 -6.02
CA LEU A 53 1.10 -13.75 -5.95
C LEU A 53 1.42 -12.50 -6.78
N VAL A 54 0.50 -12.17 -7.68
CA VAL A 54 0.59 -10.99 -8.54
C VAL A 54 -0.18 -9.86 -7.87
N PHE A 55 0.50 -8.74 -7.64
CA PHE A 55 -0.09 -7.50 -7.14
C PHE A 55 0.40 -6.33 -7.99
N ASP A 56 -0.44 -5.30 -8.07
CA ASP A 56 -0.18 -4.10 -8.86
C ASP A 56 0.50 -3.00 -8.05
N ALA A 57 0.35 -3.01 -6.72
CA ALA A 57 0.92 -2.02 -5.82
C ALA A 57 1.05 -2.54 -4.39
N MET A 58 1.86 -1.84 -3.58
CA MET A 58 2.06 -2.16 -2.17
C MET A 58 1.87 -0.94 -1.26
N ILE A 59 1.26 -1.14 -0.10
CA ILE A 59 1.21 -0.16 1.00
C ILE A 59 1.93 -0.78 2.19
N ILE A 60 2.92 -0.08 2.73
CA ILE A 60 3.88 -0.61 3.68
C ILE A 60 3.82 0.20 4.96
N ASP A 61 3.70 -0.46 6.10
CA ASP A 61 3.77 0.22 7.39
C ASP A 61 5.13 0.89 7.58
N VAL A 62 5.13 2.18 7.93
CA VAL A 62 6.33 2.96 8.28
C VAL A 62 7.08 2.40 9.48
N THR A 63 6.48 1.51 10.27
CA THR A 63 7.18 0.86 11.40
C THR A 63 8.11 -0.27 11.00
N ILE A 64 8.22 -0.56 9.70
CA ILE A 64 9.18 -1.52 9.15
C ILE A 64 10.62 -1.17 9.57
N SER A 65 11.47 -2.19 9.77
CA SER A 65 12.87 -1.96 10.09
C SER A 65 13.63 -1.33 8.92
N ASP A 66 14.70 -0.58 9.18
CA ASP A 66 15.52 0.04 8.13
C ASP A 66 16.12 -1.02 7.16
N GLU A 67 16.48 -2.19 7.68
CA GLU A 67 17.01 -3.31 6.88
C GLU A 67 15.95 -3.85 5.92
N ASP A 68 14.74 -4.10 6.43
CA ASP A 68 13.65 -4.60 5.60
C ASP A 68 13.18 -3.54 4.60
N MET A 69 13.18 -2.26 4.99
CA MET A 69 12.84 -1.14 4.11
C MET A 69 13.79 -1.07 2.90
N LEU A 70 15.10 -1.15 3.15
CA LEU A 70 16.10 -1.14 2.10
C LEU A 70 15.90 -2.31 1.14
N TRP A 71 15.72 -3.51 1.69
CA TRP A 71 15.48 -4.71 0.90
C TRP A 71 14.20 -4.61 0.05
N MET A 72 13.10 -4.12 0.63
CA MET A 72 11.83 -3.95 -0.07
C MET A 72 11.94 -2.93 -1.20
N ASN A 73 12.60 -1.79 -0.97
CA ASN A 73 12.84 -0.79 -2.01
C ASN A 73 13.56 -1.40 -3.20
N GLU A 74 14.70 -2.08 -2.98
CA GLU A 74 15.45 -2.72 -4.06
C GLU A 74 14.61 -3.77 -4.82
N TRP A 75 13.84 -4.58 -4.10
CA TRP A 75 13.04 -5.64 -4.70
C TRP A 75 11.88 -5.09 -5.56
N LEU A 76 11.20 -4.06 -5.06
CA LEU A 76 10.07 -3.39 -5.71
C LEU A 76 10.51 -2.54 -6.90
N GLU A 77 11.59 -1.79 -6.76
CA GLU A 77 12.18 -0.99 -7.84
C GLU A 77 12.63 -1.86 -9.01
N ALA A 78 13.31 -2.97 -8.72
CA ALA A 78 13.74 -3.92 -9.74
C ALA A 78 12.57 -4.54 -10.54
N ARG A 79 11.35 -4.49 -9.98
CA ARG A 79 10.12 -5.00 -10.60
C ARG A 79 9.17 -3.90 -11.06
N GLN A 80 9.55 -2.63 -10.85
CA GLN A 80 8.73 -1.46 -11.15
C GLN A 80 7.33 -1.54 -10.53
N ILE A 81 7.25 -2.11 -9.32
CA ILE A 81 5.99 -2.18 -8.58
C ILE A 81 5.87 -0.89 -7.75
N PRO A 82 4.83 -0.07 -7.96
CA PRO A 82 4.63 1.14 -7.18
C PRO A 82 4.31 0.79 -5.73
N PHE A 83 4.87 1.56 -4.81
CA PHE A 83 4.61 1.40 -3.38
C PHE A 83 4.58 2.74 -2.66
N VAL A 84 3.91 2.75 -1.51
CA VAL A 84 3.92 3.89 -0.58
C VAL A 84 4.10 3.39 0.84
N PHE A 85 4.74 4.20 1.66
CA PHE A 85 4.74 4.00 3.10
C PHE A 85 3.53 4.68 3.73
N ALA A 86 2.89 4.04 4.69
CA ALA A 86 1.75 4.58 5.42
C ALA A 86 1.80 4.24 6.91
N HIS A 87 1.05 5.00 7.70
CA HIS A 87 0.83 4.73 9.12
C HIS A 87 -0.67 4.63 9.43
N ASP A 88 -1.03 3.90 10.48
CA ASP A 88 -2.42 3.87 10.98
C ASP A 88 -2.85 5.28 11.45
N GLU A 89 -4.09 5.66 11.17
CA GLU A 89 -4.71 6.92 11.60
C GLU A 89 -4.71 7.16 13.11
N ARG A 90 -4.57 6.10 13.92
CA ARG A 90 -4.42 6.16 15.39
C ARG A 90 -3.12 6.82 15.83
N PHE A 91 -2.11 6.85 14.97
CA PHE A 91 -0.84 7.51 15.25
C PHE A 91 -0.87 8.93 14.68
N GLU A 92 -1.21 9.91 15.51
CA GLU A 92 -1.43 11.30 15.06
C GLU A 92 -0.20 11.99 14.47
N ILE A 93 1.02 11.53 14.78
CA ILE A 93 2.25 12.25 14.43
C ILE A 93 3.39 11.26 14.18
N ARG A 94 3.51 10.76 12.95
CA ARG A 94 4.79 10.27 12.43
C ARG A 94 5.21 11.14 11.24
N PRO A 95 6.42 11.71 11.23
CA PRO A 95 6.89 12.43 10.06
C PRO A 95 7.11 11.45 8.91
N GLY A 96 6.40 11.67 7.79
CA GLY A 96 6.54 10.90 6.56
C GLY A 96 5.49 9.81 6.36
N GLY A 97 5.22 9.48 5.10
CA GLY A 97 4.22 8.50 4.69
C GLY A 97 2.79 9.05 4.57
N PHE A 98 1.89 8.20 4.10
CA PHE A 98 0.45 8.46 4.00
C PHE A 98 -0.28 7.98 5.25
N VAL A 99 -1.50 8.51 5.46
CA VAL A 99 -2.38 7.96 6.49
C VAL A 99 -3.21 6.84 5.86
N LEU A 100 -3.16 5.64 6.44
CA LEU A 100 -4.04 4.54 6.06
C LEU A 100 -5.34 4.64 6.86
N SER A 101 -6.35 5.28 6.28
CA SER A 101 -7.68 5.49 6.90
C SER A 101 -8.82 5.24 5.93
N ALA A 102 -10.06 5.27 6.42
CA ALA A 102 -11.26 5.23 5.58
C ALA A 102 -11.60 6.58 4.91
N ARG A 103 -10.86 7.66 5.21
CA ARG A 103 -11.16 8.99 4.70
C ARG A 103 -10.90 9.03 3.20
N PRO A 104 -11.85 9.55 2.39
CA PRO A 104 -11.66 9.61 0.95
C PRO A 104 -10.39 10.33 0.52
N SER A 105 -10.03 11.44 1.20
CA SER A 105 -8.82 12.22 0.91
C SER A 105 -7.54 11.39 1.04
N ASP A 106 -7.47 10.54 2.06
CA ASP A 106 -6.25 9.79 2.40
C ASP A 106 -6.08 8.64 1.40
N ILE A 107 -7.18 7.96 1.08
CA ILE A 107 -7.23 6.94 0.02
C ILE A 107 -6.85 7.54 -1.34
N ASP A 108 -7.46 8.67 -1.70
CA ASP A 108 -7.23 9.29 -3.01
C ASP A 108 -5.79 9.81 -3.14
N ALA A 109 -5.19 10.28 -2.05
CA ALA A 109 -3.77 10.66 -2.00
C ALA A 109 -2.84 9.45 -2.24
N MET A 110 -3.10 8.31 -1.58
CA MET A 110 -2.34 7.08 -1.83
C MET A 110 -2.51 6.58 -3.27
N ILE A 111 -3.72 6.63 -3.81
CA ILE A 111 -4.00 6.25 -5.21
C ILE A 111 -3.22 7.14 -6.18
N ALA A 112 -3.21 8.45 -5.95
CA ALA A 112 -2.48 9.39 -6.78
C ALA A 112 -0.97 9.13 -6.74
N ALA A 113 -0.41 8.77 -5.59
CA ALA A 113 1.00 8.41 -5.49
C ALA A 113 1.33 7.08 -6.19
N LEU A 114 0.48 6.07 -6.04
CA LEU A 114 0.70 4.73 -6.61
C LEU A 114 0.48 4.66 -8.12
N PHE A 115 -0.50 5.41 -8.65
CA PHE A 115 -0.98 5.25 -10.03
C PHE A 115 -1.13 6.58 -10.78
N GLY A 116 -0.70 7.70 -10.18
CA GLY A 116 -0.70 8.99 -10.83
C GLY A 116 0.40 9.13 -11.89
N PRO A 117 0.34 10.19 -12.72
CA PRO A 117 1.30 10.44 -13.79
C PRO A 117 2.75 10.63 -13.29
N ASP A 118 2.93 10.98 -12.01
CA ASP A 118 4.23 11.20 -11.37
C ASP A 118 4.70 10.03 -10.48
N SER A 119 4.09 8.84 -10.62
CA SER A 119 4.41 7.66 -9.78
C SER A 119 5.86 7.15 -9.91
N SER A 120 6.69 7.79 -10.75
CA SER A 120 8.11 7.48 -10.92
C SER A 120 9.05 8.26 -10.00
N TYR A 121 8.56 9.13 -9.10
CA TYR A 121 9.40 10.11 -8.40
C TYR A 121 9.28 10.22 -6.88
N TYR A 122 8.47 9.40 -6.20
CA TYR A 122 8.38 9.44 -4.74
C TYR A 122 9.31 8.38 -4.11
N HIS A 123 10.59 8.74 -3.99
CA HIS A 123 11.56 8.07 -3.12
C HIS A 123 11.82 8.95 -1.89
#